data_AF-A0A970S677-F1
#
_entry.id   AF-A0A970S677-F1
#
_cell.length_a   1.000
_cell.length_b   1.000
_cell.length_c   1.000
_cell.angle_alpha   90.00
_cell.angle_beta   90.00
_cell.angle_gamma   90.00
#
_symmetry.space_group_name_H-M   'P 1'
#
loop_
_entity.id
_entity.type
_entity.pdbx_description
1 polymer ?
#
loop_
_entity_poly.entity_id
_entity_poly.type
_entity_poly.pdbx_seq_one_letter_code
_entity_poly.pdbx_strand_id
1 'polypeptide(L)'
;MKKLSGGLSAGLLLSGALFSPLLIAAPVASTTATSKTAPIEGLYFQHQDWELACDNTGTCRAAGYQTDDNFEQPISVLLTRKAGQNQVIQGQIQIQNDVPQATLFLNGRALQQLRFNENIANLSAASVQKLLVQARQYTGIELRQAKQRWQLSDAGLSAILLKMDSFQKRVGTTSAVLAKGKQSSSKVLVAQPIPKISIRMQPKYRTAKAQVLTAASADKLYPILRQSADRDNCYMLFEPEEDQHIRLYSLNQQRTLVEADCWRGAYNMGVAYWVMDKKLQHIHQFVTDSASEFSNGQIFAYQKGRGIGDCFSQIEWAWNGQQFVKSYQFDAGQCKGFAGSAWDMPNFVSQIEYASAD
;
A
#
# COMPACT_ATOMS: atom_id res chain seq x y z
N MET A 1 62.05 38.11 23.91
CA MET A 1 63.07 38.96 24.57
C MET A 1 62.35 40.00 25.42
N LYS A 2 62.71 40.08 26.72
CA LYS A 2 62.66 41.23 27.67
C LYS A 2 61.36 42.05 27.77
N LYS A 3 60.89 42.56 28.91
CA LYS A 3 61.15 42.55 30.38
C LYS A 3 59.97 43.41 30.91
N LEU A 4 59.15 42.96 31.86
CA LEU A 4 59.24 43.18 33.32
C LEU A 4 59.14 44.64 33.82
N SER A 5 58.38 44.76 34.93
CA SER A 5 58.29 45.83 35.95
C SER A 5 57.30 46.98 35.67
N GLY A 6 56.53 47.49 36.63
CA GLY A 6 56.37 47.19 38.05
C GLY A 6 55.72 48.37 38.81
N GLY A 7 55.05 48.06 39.93
CA GLY A 7 54.68 48.99 41.03
C GLY A 7 53.36 49.77 40.92
N LEU A 8 52.70 50.22 42.00
CA LEU A 8 52.45 49.78 43.39
C LEU A 8 51.42 50.78 43.98
N SER A 9 50.67 50.40 45.04
CA SER A 9 49.89 51.25 45.98
C SER A 9 48.51 51.75 45.48
N ALA A 10 47.42 51.81 46.24
CA ALA A 10 47.09 51.58 47.66
C ALA A 10 45.63 51.06 47.72
N GLY A 11 45.23 50.14 48.58
CA GLY A 11 44.97 50.38 50.01
C GLY A 11 43.55 50.91 50.24
N LEU A 12 42.56 50.02 50.41
CA LEU A 12 41.37 50.32 51.24
C LEU A 12 40.76 49.01 51.77
N LEU A 13 40.81 48.84 53.09
CA LEU A 13 40.12 47.81 53.85
C LEU A 13 38.65 48.19 53.99
N LEU A 14 37.74 47.30 53.63
CA LEU A 14 36.40 47.27 54.24
C LEU A 14 35.89 45.82 54.33
N SER A 15 35.83 45.37 55.59
CA SER A 15 35.11 44.23 56.11
C SER A 15 33.64 44.21 55.68
N GLY A 16 33.13 43.07 55.20
CA GLY A 16 31.70 42.90 54.93
C GLY A 16 31.31 41.48 54.55
N ALA A 17 30.72 40.76 55.51
CA ALA A 17 29.77 39.65 55.40
C ALA A 17 29.99 38.54 54.35
N LEU A 18 30.31 37.34 54.84
CA LEU A 18 30.15 36.07 54.12
C LEU A 18 28.65 35.82 53.83
N PHE A 19 28.22 36.03 52.59
CA PHE A 19 26.95 35.51 52.06
C PHE A 19 27.25 34.27 51.21
N SER A 20 26.95 33.08 51.74
CA SER A 20 26.89 31.85 50.95
C SER A 20 25.68 31.90 50.00
N PRO A 21 25.84 31.81 48.67
CA PRO A 21 24.72 31.69 47.78
C PRO A 21 24.21 30.25 47.81
N LEU A 22 22.97 30.06 48.28
CA LEU A 22 22.23 28.82 48.14
C LEU A 22 21.95 28.60 46.64
N LEU A 23 22.67 27.68 46.00
CA LEU A 23 22.38 27.23 44.63
C LEU A 23 21.07 26.41 44.64
N ILE A 24 19.96 27.07 44.35
CA ILE A 24 18.68 26.41 44.09
C ILE A 24 18.77 25.80 42.68
N ALA A 25 19.06 24.49 42.61
CA ALA A 25 19.00 23.74 41.38
C ALA A 25 17.54 23.64 40.91
N ALA A 26 17.17 24.42 39.89
CA ALA A 26 15.89 24.28 39.22
C ALA A 26 15.84 22.93 38.48
N PRO A 27 14.80 22.09 38.65
CA PRO A 27 14.68 20.85 37.92
C PRO A 27 14.42 21.17 36.44
N VAL A 28 15.38 20.84 35.58
CA VAL A 28 15.20 20.87 34.14
C VAL A 28 14.22 19.75 33.78
N ALA A 29 12.96 20.12 33.56
CA ALA A 29 11.95 19.21 33.04
C ALA A 29 12.33 18.84 31.60
N SER A 30 12.97 17.68 31.43
CA SER A 30 13.23 17.07 30.14
C SER A 30 11.91 16.68 29.48
N THR A 31 11.37 17.55 28.63
CA THR A 31 10.26 17.21 27.73
C THR A 31 10.79 16.23 26.70
N THR A 32 10.49 14.94 26.88
CA THR A 32 10.71 13.92 25.86
C THR A 32 9.73 14.17 24.71
N ALA A 33 10.16 14.96 23.73
CA ALA A 33 9.46 15.08 22.47
C ALA A 33 9.42 13.70 21.81
N THR A 34 8.24 13.08 21.81
CA THR A 34 7.97 11.88 21.02
C THR A 34 7.98 12.28 19.56
N SER A 35 9.11 12.07 18.88
CA SER A 35 9.20 12.21 17.42
C SER A 35 8.19 11.28 16.77
N LYS A 36 7.05 11.84 16.34
CA LYS A 36 6.03 11.12 15.58
C LYS A 36 6.59 10.90 14.17
N THR A 37 7.05 9.69 13.88
CA THR A 37 7.52 9.31 12.54
C THR A 37 6.39 9.54 11.54
N ALA A 38 6.67 10.22 10.43
CA ALA A 38 5.69 10.43 9.36
C ALA A 38 5.15 9.08 8.86
N PRO A 39 3.85 8.97 8.52
CA PRO A 39 3.27 7.76 7.94
C PRO A 39 4.05 7.31 6.70
N ILE A 40 4.22 6.00 6.52
CA ILE A 40 4.78 5.46 5.28
C ILE A 40 3.72 5.58 4.19
N GLU A 41 4.02 6.34 3.16
CA GLU A 41 3.28 6.32 1.91
C GLU A 41 3.73 5.09 1.09
N GLY A 42 2.78 4.24 0.72
CA GLY A 42 3.07 3.09 -0.13
C GLY A 42 3.40 3.52 -1.56
N LEU A 43 3.85 2.56 -2.37
CA LEU A 43 4.09 2.80 -3.79
C LEU A 43 3.80 1.57 -4.62
N TYR A 44 3.53 1.82 -5.90
CA TYR A 44 3.58 0.82 -6.97
C TYR A 44 4.60 1.29 -8.03
N PHE A 45 5.40 0.36 -8.56
CA PHE A 45 6.39 0.65 -9.60
C PHE A 45 6.58 -0.56 -10.50
N GLN A 46 6.52 -0.35 -11.80
CA GLN A 46 6.73 -1.38 -12.82
C GLN A 46 7.93 -1.02 -13.70
N HIS A 47 8.71 -2.02 -14.09
CA HIS A 47 9.76 -1.86 -15.07
C HIS A 47 10.01 -3.17 -15.81
N GLN A 48 9.81 -3.16 -17.14
CA GLN A 48 9.88 -4.35 -17.98
C GLN A 48 8.97 -5.47 -17.43
N ASP A 49 9.46 -6.70 -17.34
CA ASP A 49 8.69 -7.88 -16.93
C ASP A 49 8.55 -8.02 -15.40
N TRP A 50 8.81 -6.95 -14.65
CA TRP A 50 8.80 -6.96 -13.19
C TRP A 50 8.07 -5.76 -12.61
N GLU A 51 7.54 -5.94 -11.41
CA GLU A 51 6.79 -4.94 -10.66
C GLU A 51 7.05 -5.01 -9.15
N LEU A 52 6.72 -3.93 -8.46
CA LEU A 52 6.96 -3.72 -7.04
C LEU A 52 5.78 -3.01 -6.42
N ALA A 53 5.19 -3.61 -5.39
CA ALA A 53 4.26 -2.95 -4.49
C ALA A 53 4.86 -2.89 -3.08
N CYS A 54 4.88 -1.70 -2.48
CA CYS A 54 5.25 -1.54 -1.08
C CYS A 54 4.10 -0.87 -0.33
N ASP A 55 3.71 -1.47 0.79
CA ASP A 55 2.58 -0.99 1.59
C ASP A 55 2.99 0.00 2.69
N ASN A 56 1.99 0.58 3.34
CA ASN A 56 2.11 1.52 4.46
C ASN A 56 2.70 0.92 5.75
N THR A 57 3.02 -0.38 5.80
CA THR A 57 3.84 -0.96 6.88
C THR A 57 5.34 -0.89 6.58
N GLY A 58 5.68 -0.56 5.33
CA GLY A 58 7.04 -0.62 4.79
C GLY A 58 7.38 -1.97 4.15
N THR A 59 6.44 -2.91 4.07
CA THR A 59 6.65 -4.23 3.46
C THR A 59 6.58 -4.12 1.94
N CYS A 60 7.57 -4.65 1.25
CA CYS A 60 7.64 -4.67 -0.21
C CYS A 60 7.49 -6.08 -0.77
N ARG A 61 6.82 -6.18 -1.92
CA ARG A 61 6.57 -7.37 -2.71
C ARG A 61 7.00 -7.07 -4.14
N ALA A 62 8.01 -7.77 -4.64
CA ALA A 62 8.45 -7.68 -6.02
C ALA A 62 8.01 -8.93 -6.78
N ALA A 63 7.29 -8.77 -7.87
CA ALA A 63 6.92 -9.86 -8.76
C ALA A 63 7.69 -9.77 -10.07
N GLY A 64 8.14 -10.91 -10.57
CA GLY A 64 8.72 -11.07 -11.89
C GLY A 64 7.91 -12.07 -12.69
N TYR A 65 7.88 -11.92 -14.01
CA TYR A 65 7.08 -12.74 -14.91
C TYR A 65 7.90 -13.26 -16.09
N GLN A 66 7.29 -14.12 -16.90
CA GLN A 66 7.81 -14.45 -18.22
C GLN A 66 7.73 -13.27 -19.21
N THR A 67 8.44 -13.38 -20.32
CA THR A 67 8.31 -12.46 -21.47
C THR A 67 6.99 -12.70 -22.21
N ASP A 68 6.56 -11.72 -23.01
CA ASP A 68 5.31 -11.84 -23.77
C ASP A 68 5.36 -12.98 -24.82
N ASP A 69 6.55 -13.30 -25.34
CA ASP A 69 6.76 -14.45 -26.24
C ASP A 69 6.47 -15.81 -25.59
N ASN A 70 6.46 -15.88 -24.26
CA ASN A 70 6.26 -17.11 -23.49
C ASN A 70 4.90 -17.16 -22.76
N PHE A 71 3.93 -16.38 -23.22
CA PHE A 71 2.62 -16.23 -22.56
C PHE A 71 1.89 -17.55 -22.28
N GLU A 72 2.07 -18.55 -23.15
CA GLU A 72 1.45 -19.89 -23.03
C GLU A 72 2.00 -20.74 -21.87
N GLN A 73 3.11 -20.34 -21.25
CA GLN A 73 3.65 -20.97 -20.04
C GLN A 73 3.83 -19.93 -18.93
N PRO A 74 2.73 -19.47 -18.29
CA PRO A 74 2.79 -18.47 -17.23
C PRO A 74 3.64 -18.93 -16.06
N ILE A 75 4.58 -18.08 -15.65
CA ILE A 75 5.39 -18.26 -14.46
C ILE A 75 5.60 -16.91 -13.79
N SER A 76 5.44 -16.86 -12.47
CA SER A 76 5.77 -15.69 -11.68
C SER A 76 6.58 -16.07 -10.46
N VAL A 77 7.50 -15.20 -10.08
CA VAL A 77 8.20 -15.25 -8.80
C VAL A 77 7.78 -14.07 -7.94
N LEU A 78 7.54 -14.30 -6.66
CA LEU A 78 7.30 -13.27 -5.65
C LEU A 78 8.48 -13.21 -4.69
N LEU A 79 9.03 -12.00 -4.51
CA LEU A 79 10.08 -11.69 -3.55
C LEU A 79 9.53 -10.69 -2.52
N THR A 80 9.39 -11.12 -1.27
CA THR A 80 8.79 -10.32 -0.19
C THR A 80 9.83 -9.93 0.85
N ARG A 81 9.88 -8.64 1.23
CA ARG A 81 10.74 -8.13 2.31
C ARG A 81 10.00 -7.15 3.20
N LYS A 82 9.87 -7.47 4.49
CA LYS A 82 9.37 -6.55 5.51
C LYS A 82 10.36 -5.39 5.75
N ALA A 83 9.88 -4.26 6.26
CA ALA A 83 10.75 -3.17 6.73
C ALA A 83 11.47 -3.53 8.05
N GLY A 84 12.63 -2.92 8.30
CA GLY A 84 13.44 -3.12 9.51
C GLY A 84 14.79 -3.82 9.27
N GLN A 85 15.73 -3.61 10.18
CA GLN A 85 17.17 -3.93 10.00
C GLN A 85 17.44 -5.40 9.60
N ASN A 86 16.83 -6.36 10.29
CA ASN A 86 17.16 -7.80 10.17
C ASN A 86 16.15 -8.59 9.32
N GLN A 87 15.48 -7.92 8.37
CA GLN A 87 14.50 -8.58 7.50
C GLN A 87 15.18 -9.18 6.27
N VAL A 88 14.89 -10.45 6.02
CA VAL A 88 15.35 -11.20 4.85
C VAL A 88 14.31 -11.16 3.73
N ILE A 89 14.75 -11.41 2.50
CA ILE A 89 13.84 -11.62 1.36
C ILE A 89 13.37 -13.07 1.37
N GLN A 90 12.06 -13.26 1.34
CA GLN A 90 11.41 -14.56 1.13
C GLN A 90 11.00 -14.68 -0.33
N GLY A 91 10.97 -15.90 -0.85
CA GLY A 91 10.69 -16.17 -2.27
C GLY A 91 9.65 -17.26 -2.47
N GLN A 92 8.76 -17.06 -3.42
CA GLN A 92 7.78 -18.05 -3.87
C GLN A 92 7.72 -18.03 -5.40
N ILE A 93 7.36 -19.16 -6.02
CA ILE A 93 7.09 -19.27 -7.45
C ILE A 93 5.67 -19.79 -7.64
N GLN A 94 4.98 -19.26 -8.64
CA GLN A 94 3.69 -19.71 -9.09
C GLN A 94 3.72 -20.00 -10.60
N ILE A 95 2.96 -21.01 -11.00
CA ILE A 95 2.67 -21.37 -12.40
C ILE A 95 1.16 -21.57 -12.54
N GLN A 96 0.64 -21.71 -13.76
CA GLN A 96 -0.79 -22.04 -13.99
C GLN A 96 -1.04 -23.52 -14.30
N ASN A 97 0.02 -24.28 -14.57
CA ASN A 97 -0.09 -25.70 -14.88
C ASN A 97 -0.09 -26.54 -13.60
N ASP A 98 -0.98 -27.54 -13.55
CA ASP A 98 -1.04 -28.52 -12.47
C ASP A 98 0.11 -29.53 -12.60
N VAL A 99 1.25 -29.21 -11.99
CA VAL A 99 2.36 -30.15 -11.81
C VAL A 99 2.71 -30.29 -10.33
N PRO A 100 2.90 -31.51 -9.80
CA PRO A 100 3.16 -31.70 -8.38
C PRO A 100 4.56 -31.22 -7.95
N GLN A 101 5.51 -31.23 -8.87
CA GLN A 101 6.89 -30.82 -8.62
C GLN A 101 7.59 -30.39 -9.91
N ALA A 102 8.57 -29.51 -9.78
CA ALA A 102 9.48 -29.14 -10.86
C ALA A 102 10.83 -28.69 -10.28
N THR A 103 11.89 -28.72 -11.08
CA THR A 103 13.22 -28.29 -10.64
C THR A 103 13.46 -26.86 -11.11
N LEU A 104 13.85 -25.98 -10.19
CA LEU A 104 14.33 -24.63 -10.50
C LEU A 104 15.78 -24.70 -10.95
N PHE A 105 16.08 -24.07 -12.08
CA PHE A 105 17.41 -23.94 -12.65
C PHE A 105 17.82 -22.47 -12.72
N LEU A 106 19.10 -22.22 -12.49
CA LEU A 106 19.73 -20.91 -12.62
C LEU A 106 20.97 -21.05 -13.49
N ASN A 107 20.98 -20.39 -14.65
CA ASN A 107 22.03 -20.48 -15.66
C ASN A 107 22.36 -21.96 -16.01
N GLY A 108 21.32 -22.76 -16.22
CA GLY A 108 21.42 -24.19 -16.56
C GLY A 108 21.80 -25.12 -15.40
N ARG A 109 22.04 -24.61 -14.18
CA ARG A 109 22.36 -25.43 -12.99
C ARG A 109 21.13 -25.64 -12.11
N ALA A 110 20.87 -26.87 -11.71
CA ALA A 110 19.78 -27.18 -10.79
C ALA A 110 20.02 -26.51 -9.42
N LEU A 111 19.02 -25.79 -8.94
CA LEU A 111 19.08 -25.01 -7.70
C LEU A 111 18.21 -25.61 -6.60
N GLN A 112 17.00 -26.01 -6.92
CA GLN A 112 16.05 -26.57 -5.95
C GLN A 112 14.99 -27.43 -6.63
N GLN A 113 14.63 -28.57 -6.00
CA GLN A 113 13.41 -29.28 -6.31
C GLN A 113 12.23 -28.61 -5.59
N LEU A 114 11.28 -28.09 -6.35
CA LEU A 114 10.06 -27.46 -5.85
C LEU A 114 8.93 -28.48 -5.78
N ARG A 115 8.12 -28.37 -4.73
CA ARG A 115 6.84 -29.07 -4.59
C ARG A 115 5.75 -28.03 -4.55
N PHE A 116 4.76 -28.16 -5.42
CA PHE A 116 3.69 -27.20 -5.55
C PHE A 116 2.51 -27.59 -4.66
N ASN A 117 1.91 -26.58 -4.05
CA ASN A 117 0.62 -26.64 -3.38
C ASN A 117 -0.24 -25.53 -4.00
N GLU A 118 -1.37 -25.89 -4.62
CA GLU A 118 -2.24 -24.94 -5.34
C GLU A 118 -1.44 -24.07 -6.33
N ASN A 119 -0.58 -24.71 -7.12
CA ASN A 119 0.32 -24.10 -8.09
C ASN A 119 1.39 -23.14 -7.54
N ILE A 120 1.57 -23.06 -6.22
CA ILE A 120 2.60 -22.25 -5.55
C ILE A 120 3.65 -23.14 -4.88
N ALA A 121 4.92 -22.76 -5.00
CA ALA A 121 6.03 -23.40 -4.30
C ALA A 121 6.95 -22.38 -3.61
N ASN A 122 7.43 -22.72 -2.42
CA ASN A 122 8.36 -21.87 -1.66
C ASN A 122 9.81 -22.08 -2.10
N LEU A 123 10.54 -20.97 -2.24
CA LEU A 123 11.99 -20.98 -2.46
C LEU A 123 12.72 -21.09 -1.13
N SER A 124 13.78 -21.90 -1.10
CA SER A 124 14.70 -21.93 0.03
C SER A 124 15.45 -20.59 0.14
N ALA A 125 15.90 -20.24 1.34
CA ALA A 125 16.71 -19.03 1.55
C ALA A 125 17.99 -19.04 0.68
N ALA A 126 18.58 -20.21 0.47
CA ALA A 126 19.74 -20.36 -0.42
C ALA A 126 19.39 -20.06 -1.88
N SER A 127 18.24 -20.53 -2.36
CA SER A 127 17.76 -20.26 -3.72
C SER A 127 17.50 -18.78 -3.93
N VAL A 128 16.80 -18.14 -2.99
CA VAL A 128 16.57 -16.69 -3.02
C VAL A 128 17.90 -15.94 -3.07
N GLN A 129 18.84 -16.27 -2.18
CA GLN A 129 20.15 -15.61 -2.16
C GLN A 129 20.92 -15.77 -3.47
N LYS A 130 20.83 -16.94 -4.12
CA LYS A 130 21.47 -17.18 -5.43
C LYS A 130 20.84 -16.34 -6.54
N LEU A 131 19.50 -16.23 -6.58
CA LEU A 131 18.80 -15.34 -7.52
C LEU A 131 19.21 -13.88 -7.33
N LEU A 132 19.22 -13.40 -6.08
CA LEU A 132 19.55 -12.00 -5.76
C LEU A 132 20.99 -11.62 -6.14
N VAL A 133 21.95 -12.54 -6.03
CA VAL A 133 23.35 -12.30 -6.42
C VAL A 133 23.50 -12.16 -7.94
N GLN A 134 22.66 -12.85 -8.71
CA GLN A 134 22.70 -12.83 -10.17
C GLN A 134 21.91 -11.65 -10.78
N ALA A 135 21.15 -10.90 -9.97
CA ALA A 135 20.26 -9.83 -10.44
C ALA A 135 20.89 -8.73 -11.32
N ARG A 136 22.22 -8.57 -11.32
CA ARG A 136 22.95 -7.59 -12.15
C ARG A 136 23.50 -8.17 -13.46
N GLN A 137 23.30 -9.46 -13.68
CA GLN A 137 23.83 -10.21 -14.81
C GLN A 137 22.68 -10.72 -15.66
N TYR A 138 22.98 -11.04 -16.92
CA TYR A 138 22.08 -11.84 -17.73
C TYR A 138 21.90 -13.21 -17.05
N THR A 139 20.67 -13.54 -16.70
CA THR A 139 20.35 -14.67 -15.84
C THR A 139 19.24 -15.52 -16.46
N GLY A 140 19.58 -16.73 -16.89
CA GLY A 140 18.60 -17.74 -17.28
C GLY A 140 17.94 -18.35 -16.06
N ILE A 141 16.67 -17.99 -15.80
CA ILE A 141 15.87 -18.52 -14.69
C ILE A 141 14.78 -19.43 -15.27
N GLU A 142 14.88 -20.72 -15.00
CA GLU A 142 14.01 -21.71 -15.63
C GLU A 142 13.38 -22.65 -14.61
N LEU A 143 12.13 -22.99 -14.82
CA LEU A 143 11.50 -24.13 -14.17
C LEU A 143 11.39 -25.28 -15.17
N ARG A 144 11.80 -26.48 -14.77
CA ARG A 144 11.80 -27.64 -15.66
C ARG A 144 11.06 -28.82 -15.00
N GLN A 145 10.14 -29.40 -15.75
CA GLN A 145 9.42 -30.63 -15.39
C GLN A 145 9.30 -31.47 -16.66
N ALA A 146 9.86 -32.68 -16.69
CA ALA A 146 9.87 -33.57 -17.87
C ALA A 146 10.13 -32.82 -19.20
N LYS A 147 9.10 -32.63 -20.03
CA LYS A 147 9.16 -31.87 -21.31
C LYS A 147 8.74 -30.40 -21.19
N GLN A 148 8.09 -29.99 -20.09
CA GLN A 148 7.63 -28.62 -19.85
C GLN A 148 8.76 -27.72 -19.34
N ARG A 149 8.74 -26.46 -19.77
CA ARG A 149 9.79 -25.48 -19.52
C ARG A 149 9.19 -24.10 -19.38
N TRP A 150 9.21 -23.54 -18.18
CA TRP A 150 8.84 -22.16 -17.94
C TRP A 150 10.10 -21.31 -17.86
N GLN A 151 10.11 -20.19 -18.59
CA GLN A 151 11.20 -19.23 -18.58
C GLN A 151 10.73 -17.97 -17.84
N LEU A 152 11.37 -17.66 -16.72
CA LEU A 152 11.18 -16.38 -16.05
C LEU A 152 12.12 -15.35 -16.67
N SER A 153 11.63 -14.14 -16.93
CA SER A 153 12.44 -13.04 -17.44
C SER A 153 13.31 -12.45 -16.32
N ASP A 154 14.55 -12.09 -16.63
CA ASP A 154 15.42 -11.28 -15.77
C ASP A 154 15.32 -9.78 -16.09
N ALA A 155 14.64 -9.41 -17.18
CA ALA A 155 14.52 -8.04 -17.64
C ALA A 155 13.71 -7.20 -16.65
N GLY A 156 14.41 -6.32 -15.93
CA GLY A 156 13.82 -5.41 -14.94
C GLY A 156 14.06 -5.80 -13.48
N LEU A 157 14.57 -7.02 -13.23
CA LEU A 157 14.90 -7.51 -11.89
C LEU A 157 15.81 -6.54 -11.12
N SER A 158 16.89 -6.06 -11.74
CA SER A 158 17.83 -5.13 -11.10
C SER A 158 17.19 -3.80 -10.70
N ALA A 159 16.35 -3.23 -11.58
CA ALA A 159 15.67 -1.96 -11.35
C ALA A 159 14.68 -2.07 -10.18
N ILE A 160 13.92 -3.16 -10.14
CA ILE A 160 12.92 -3.42 -9.12
C ILE A 160 13.56 -3.66 -7.75
N LEU A 161 14.64 -4.45 -7.69
CA LEU A 161 15.36 -4.65 -6.44
C LEU A 161 16.06 -3.37 -5.96
N LEU A 162 16.57 -2.53 -6.87
CA LEU A 162 17.11 -1.22 -6.52
C LEU A 162 16.02 -0.29 -5.98
N LYS A 163 14.82 -0.28 -6.59
CA LYS A 163 13.68 0.50 -6.10
C LYS A 163 13.23 0.02 -4.72
N MET A 164 13.20 -1.29 -4.48
CA MET A 164 12.91 -1.87 -3.17
C MET A 164 13.93 -1.44 -2.10
N ASP A 165 15.23 -1.46 -2.44
CA ASP A 165 16.28 -0.94 -1.55
C ASP A 165 16.13 0.57 -1.30
N SER A 166 15.77 1.35 -2.31
CA SER A 166 15.54 2.79 -2.18
C SER A 166 14.38 3.07 -1.23
N PHE A 167 13.23 2.41 -1.41
CA PHE A 167 12.06 2.61 -0.57
C PHE A 167 12.34 2.28 0.90
N GLN A 168 13.02 1.15 1.14
CA GLN A 168 13.38 0.73 2.49
C GLN A 168 14.65 1.38 3.03
N LYS A 169 15.18 2.40 2.35
CA LYS A 169 16.37 3.17 2.76
C LYS A 169 17.60 2.29 3.00
N ARG A 170 17.81 1.30 2.14
CA ARG A 170 18.93 0.33 2.20
C ARG A 170 20.07 0.63 1.23
N VAL A 171 19.87 1.47 0.22
CA VAL A 171 20.93 1.86 -0.72
C VAL A 171 22.16 2.36 0.05
N GLY A 172 23.35 1.83 -0.26
CA GLY A 172 24.61 2.17 0.40
C GLY A 172 24.86 1.46 1.75
N THR A 173 23.89 0.70 2.26
CA THR A 173 24.03 -0.08 3.50
C THR A 173 24.55 -1.49 3.23
N THR A 174 24.97 -2.17 4.30
CA THR A 174 25.37 -3.59 4.23
C THR A 174 24.22 -4.54 3.92
N SER A 175 22.96 -4.12 4.13
CA SER A 175 21.75 -4.92 3.88
C SER A 175 21.07 -4.64 2.53
N ALA A 176 21.62 -3.74 1.70
CA ALA A 176 21.15 -3.57 0.33
C ALA A 176 21.31 -4.88 -0.44
N VAL A 177 20.42 -5.15 -1.39
CA VAL A 177 20.56 -6.27 -2.33
C VAL A 177 21.45 -5.87 -3.49
N LEU A 178 21.11 -4.75 -4.13
CA LEU A 178 21.77 -4.28 -5.35
C LEU A 178 22.92 -3.33 -5.00
N ALA A 179 22.58 -2.15 -4.47
CA ALA A 179 23.56 -1.09 -4.20
C ALA A 179 24.17 -1.24 -2.79
N LYS A 180 24.87 -2.35 -2.55
CA LYS A 180 25.56 -2.61 -1.28
C LYS A 180 26.64 -1.56 -1.01
N GLY A 181 26.74 -1.15 0.25
CA GLY A 181 27.84 -0.31 0.72
C GLY A 181 28.25 -0.68 2.14
N LYS A 182 29.00 0.22 2.78
CA LYS A 182 29.60 -0.01 4.11
C LYS A 182 28.80 0.62 5.25
N GLN A 183 27.72 1.34 4.93
CA GLN A 183 26.92 2.01 5.96
C GLN A 183 26.16 0.98 6.81
N SER A 184 26.01 1.31 8.10
CA SER A 184 25.21 0.51 9.01
C SER A 184 23.75 0.43 8.54
N SER A 185 23.14 -0.74 8.73
CA SER A 185 21.72 -0.96 8.46
C SER A 185 20.80 -0.49 9.60
N SER A 186 21.32 0.22 10.60
CA SER A 186 20.51 0.76 11.72
C SER A 186 19.57 1.91 11.32
N LYS A 187 19.80 2.54 10.16
CA LYS A 187 18.99 3.65 9.64
C LYS A 187 18.06 3.27 8.49
N VAL A 188 17.88 1.98 8.23
CA VAL A 188 16.89 1.51 7.24
C VAL A 188 15.47 1.88 7.70
N LEU A 189 14.50 1.82 6.78
CA LEU A 189 13.11 2.09 7.10
C LEU A 189 12.63 1.18 8.26
N VAL A 190 12.12 1.82 9.31
CA VAL A 190 11.50 1.13 10.44
C VAL A 190 10.07 0.78 10.04
N ALA A 191 9.67 -0.47 10.28
CA ALA A 191 8.31 -0.91 10.01
C ALA A 191 7.30 -0.11 10.83
N GLN A 192 6.15 0.19 10.23
CA GLN A 192 5.00 0.76 10.93
C GLN A 192 3.93 -0.31 11.17
N PRO A 193 3.19 -0.24 12.29
CA PRO A 193 2.09 -1.17 12.54
C PRO A 193 1.01 -1.00 11.47
N ILE A 194 0.33 -2.10 11.14
CA ILE A 194 -0.87 -2.05 10.28
C ILE A 194 -1.91 -1.15 10.96
N PRO A 195 -2.39 -0.08 10.29
CA PRO A 195 -3.42 0.77 10.86
C PRO A 195 -4.70 -0.02 11.12
N LYS A 196 -5.36 0.26 12.23
CA LYS A 196 -6.67 -0.32 12.56
C LYS A 196 -7.77 0.68 12.25
N ILE A 197 -8.80 0.24 11.53
CA ILE A 197 -9.99 1.03 11.25
C ILE A 197 -11.17 0.33 11.89
N SER A 198 -11.75 0.98 12.91
CA SER A 198 -12.98 0.50 13.51
C SER A 198 -14.18 0.98 12.70
N ILE A 199 -14.94 0.06 12.10
CA ILE A 199 -16.21 0.37 11.45
C ILE A 199 -17.22 0.76 12.52
N ARG A 200 -17.60 2.05 12.54
CA ARG A 200 -18.57 2.61 13.49
C ARG A 200 -19.91 2.83 12.81
N MET A 201 -20.56 1.72 12.50
CA MET A 201 -21.92 1.67 11.98
C MET A 201 -22.75 0.69 12.80
N GLN A 202 -23.89 1.13 13.34
CA GLN A 202 -24.75 0.27 14.15
C GLN A 202 -25.35 -0.88 13.30
N PRO A 203 -25.56 -2.09 13.86
CA PRO A 203 -26.10 -3.24 13.11
C PRO A 203 -27.37 -2.94 12.32
N LYS A 204 -28.31 -2.18 12.89
CA LYS A 204 -29.55 -1.76 12.23
C LYS A 204 -29.34 -1.01 10.91
N TYR A 205 -28.17 -0.38 10.74
CA TYR A 205 -27.78 0.34 9.53
C TYR A 205 -26.98 -0.54 8.56
N ARG A 206 -26.31 -1.59 9.07
CA ARG A 206 -25.55 -2.55 8.22
C ARG A 206 -26.46 -3.40 7.34
N THR A 207 -27.63 -3.76 7.86
CA THR A 207 -28.61 -4.59 7.16
C THR A 207 -29.74 -3.80 6.52
N ALA A 208 -29.73 -2.47 6.64
CA ALA A 208 -30.77 -1.62 6.06
C ALA A 208 -30.66 -1.63 4.53
N LYS A 209 -31.77 -1.94 3.86
CA LYS A 209 -31.88 -1.78 2.40
C LYS A 209 -31.75 -0.31 2.02
N ALA A 210 -31.17 -0.05 0.87
CA ALA A 210 -31.07 1.30 0.32
C ALA A 210 -32.48 1.89 0.15
N GLN A 211 -32.66 3.15 0.54
CA GLN A 211 -33.84 3.92 0.17
C GLN A 211 -33.61 4.49 -1.23
N VAL A 212 -34.48 4.15 -2.18
CA VAL A 212 -34.45 4.71 -3.53
C VAL A 212 -35.20 6.03 -3.54
N LEU A 213 -34.59 7.10 -4.07
CA LEU A 213 -35.25 8.39 -4.21
C LEU A 213 -36.23 8.41 -5.39
N THR A 214 -37.29 9.21 -5.26
CA THR A 214 -38.16 9.53 -6.40
C THR A 214 -37.44 10.43 -7.40
N ALA A 215 -37.83 10.38 -8.68
CA ALA A 215 -37.28 11.25 -9.72
C ALA A 215 -37.27 12.73 -9.30
N ALA A 216 -38.41 13.25 -8.83
CA ALA A 216 -38.51 14.65 -8.37
C ALA A 216 -37.60 15.00 -7.18
N SER A 217 -37.22 14.02 -6.34
CA SER A 217 -36.24 14.24 -5.26
C SER A 217 -34.81 14.16 -5.78
N ALA A 218 -34.54 13.24 -6.71
CA ALA A 218 -33.25 13.12 -7.38
C ALA A 218 -32.91 14.37 -8.22
N ASP A 219 -33.89 14.94 -8.94
CA ASP A 219 -33.75 16.17 -9.73
C ASP A 219 -33.25 17.36 -8.91
N LYS A 220 -33.69 17.44 -7.65
CA LYS A 220 -33.22 18.48 -6.70
C LYS A 220 -31.81 18.23 -6.20
N LEU A 221 -31.35 16.98 -6.21
CA LEU A 221 -30.08 16.56 -5.63
C LEU A 221 -28.94 16.57 -6.66
N TYR A 222 -29.22 16.28 -7.93
CA TYR A 222 -28.21 16.29 -8.99
C TYR A 222 -27.38 17.60 -9.04
N PRO A 223 -27.95 18.81 -8.97
CA PRO A 223 -27.18 20.06 -8.96
C PRO A 223 -26.22 20.19 -7.76
N ILE A 224 -26.50 19.52 -6.65
CA ILE A 224 -25.64 19.51 -5.46
C ILE A 224 -24.48 18.54 -5.69
N LEU A 225 -24.77 17.30 -6.12
CA LEU A 225 -23.75 16.27 -6.32
C LEU A 225 -22.72 16.67 -7.39
N ARG A 226 -23.20 17.26 -8.49
CA ARG A 226 -22.36 17.74 -9.62
C ARG A 226 -21.32 18.80 -9.21
N GLN A 227 -21.44 19.44 -8.05
CA GLN A 227 -20.45 20.42 -7.58
C GLN A 227 -19.11 19.78 -7.18
N SER A 228 -19.12 18.47 -6.90
CA SER A 228 -17.94 17.73 -6.43
C SER A 228 -17.51 16.59 -7.35
N ALA A 229 -18.32 16.28 -8.37
CA ALA A 229 -18.03 15.26 -9.36
C ALA A 229 -17.41 15.89 -10.60
N ASP A 230 -16.41 15.21 -11.16
CA ASP A 230 -15.90 15.54 -12.49
C ASP A 230 -16.86 15.01 -13.56
N ARG A 231 -17.09 15.79 -14.62
CA ARG A 231 -18.02 15.40 -15.69
C ARG A 231 -17.49 14.24 -16.51
N ASP A 232 -16.20 14.25 -16.83
CA ASP A 232 -15.61 13.26 -17.73
C ASP A 232 -15.52 11.90 -17.03
N ASN A 233 -15.23 11.90 -15.73
CA ASN A 233 -15.21 10.70 -14.90
C ASN A 233 -16.60 10.28 -14.38
N CYS A 234 -17.67 11.07 -14.61
CA CYS A 234 -19.00 10.81 -14.06
C CYS A 234 -20.15 11.26 -14.96
N TYR A 235 -20.05 11.00 -16.27
CA TYR A 235 -20.98 11.56 -17.26
C TYR A 235 -22.46 11.23 -16.98
N MET A 236 -22.76 10.06 -16.43
CA MET A 236 -24.15 9.65 -16.11
C MET A 236 -24.78 10.51 -15.00
N LEU A 237 -23.98 11.18 -14.16
CA LEU A 237 -24.51 12.12 -13.17
C LEU A 237 -24.99 13.43 -13.83
N PHE A 238 -24.38 13.81 -14.95
CA PHE A 238 -24.70 15.04 -15.69
C PHE A 238 -25.81 14.81 -16.71
N GLU A 239 -25.90 13.59 -17.24
CA GLU A 239 -26.87 13.15 -18.24
C GLU A 239 -27.54 11.85 -17.76
N PRO A 240 -28.41 11.91 -16.73
CA PRO A 240 -28.99 10.72 -16.14
C PRO A 240 -30.01 10.06 -17.07
N GLU A 241 -29.99 8.72 -17.11
CA GLU A 241 -30.97 7.90 -17.83
C GLU A 241 -32.27 7.75 -17.02
N GLU A 242 -33.39 7.42 -17.69
CA GLU A 242 -34.72 7.37 -17.04
C GLU A 242 -34.83 6.30 -15.93
N ASP A 243 -34.06 5.22 -16.02
CA ASP A 243 -34.03 4.12 -15.05
C ASP A 243 -32.96 4.31 -13.96
N GLN A 244 -32.17 5.38 -14.03
CA GLN A 244 -31.15 5.67 -13.03
C GLN A 244 -31.79 6.16 -11.73
N HIS A 245 -31.29 5.65 -10.61
CA HIS A 245 -31.83 5.99 -9.30
C HIS A 245 -30.73 6.37 -8.32
N ILE A 246 -30.97 7.46 -7.57
CA ILE A 246 -30.15 7.79 -6.41
C ILE A 246 -30.60 6.93 -5.23
N ARG A 247 -29.66 6.24 -4.59
CA ARG A 247 -29.91 5.41 -3.41
C ARG A 247 -29.28 6.02 -2.17
N LEU A 248 -29.96 5.87 -1.03
CA LEU A 248 -29.53 6.38 0.26
C LEU A 248 -29.33 5.24 1.26
N TYR A 249 -28.19 5.24 1.93
CA TYR A 249 -27.89 4.34 3.04
C TYR A 249 -27.65 5.14 4.32
N SER A 250 -28.37 4.80 5.39
CA SER A 250 -28.12 5.43 6.69
C SER A 250 -26.77 5.00 7.23
N LEU A 251 -25.87 5.94 7.55
CA LEU A 251 -24.58 5.63 8.17
C LEU A 251 -24.67 5.76 9.70
N ASN A 252 -25.34 6.80 10.17
CA ASN A 252 -25.67 7.04 11.57
C ASN A 252 -26.89 7.98 11.69
N GLN A 253 -27.12 8.55 12.87
CA GLN A 253 -28.24 9.49 13.11
C GLN A 253 -28.12 10.80 12.32
N GLN A 254 -26.91 11.22 11.92
CA GLN A 254 -26.61 12.54 11.35
C GLN A 254 -26.20 12.48 9.87
N ARG A 255 -25.70 11.33 9.42
CA ARG A 255 -25.09 11.14 8.11
C ARG A 255 -25.79 10.06 7.30
N THR A 256 -25.83 10.28 6.00
CA THR A 256 -26.31 9.34 5.01
C THR A 256 -25.27 9.21 3.90
N LEU A 257 -25.10 8.00 3.39
CA LEU A 257 -24.38 7.74 2.15
C LEU A 257 -25.35 7.92 1.00
N VAL A 258 -24.93 8.65 -0.01
CA VAL A 258 -25.65 8.85 -1.27
C VAL A 258 -24.90 8.11 -2.37
N GLU A 259 -25.63 7.34 -3.15
CA GLU A 259 -25.14 6.54 -4.27
C GLU A 259 -25.79 7.02 -5.56
N ALA A 260 -25.00 7.18 -6.63
CA ALA A 260 -25.51 7.40 -7.97
C ALA A 260 -24.62 6.72 -9.01
N ASP A 261 -25.20 6.10 -10.04
CA ASP A 261 -24.44 5.61 -11.19
C ASP A 261 -23.65 6.77 -11.82
N CYS A 262 -22.43 6.50 -12.25
CA CYS A 262 -21.46 7.52 -12.62
C CYS A 262 -20.94 7.33 -14.04
N TRP A 263 -20.58 6.08 -14.38
CA TRP A 263 -20.15 5.71 -15.72
C TRP A 263 -20.35 4.21 -15.97
N ARG A 264 -20.45 3.83 -17.25
CA ARG A 264 -20.50 2.43 -17.69
C ARG A 264 -19.45 2.21 -18.78
N GLY A 265 -18.73 1.10 -18.68
CA GLY A 265 -17.77 0.64 -19.67
C GLY A 265 -18.10 -0.78 -20.13
N ALA A 266 -17.32 -1.32 -21.06
CA ALA A 266 -17.59 -2.63 -21.67
C ALA A 266 -17.71 -3.80 -20.67
N TYR A 267 -17.02 -3.73 -19.53
CA TYR A 267 -16.98 -4.80 -18.51
C TYR A 267 -16.96 -4.26 -17.07
N ASN A 268 -17.13 -2.94 -16.90
CA ASN A 268 -17.07 -2.24 -15.63
C ASN A 268 -18.20 -1.22 -15.52
N MET A 269 -18.54 -0.87 -14.29
CA MET A 269 -19.41 0.25 -13.96
C MET A 269 -18.77 1.01 -12.80
N GLY A 270 -18.93 2.33 -12.83
CA GLY A 270 -18.59 3.21 -11.72
C GLY A 270 -19.85 3.73 -11.06
N VAL A 271 -19.87 3.60 -9.75
CA VAL A 271 -20.88 4.20 -8.88
C VAL A 271 -20.19 5.23 -8.01
N ALA A 272 -20.77 6.42 -7.94
CA ALA A 272 -20.28 7.49 -7.12
C ALA A 272 -20.93 7.48 -5.73
N TYR A 273 -20.11 7.75 -4.71
CA TYR A 273 -20.53 7.80 -3.32
C TYR A 273 -20.20 9.11 -2.63
N TRP A 274 -21.19 9.68 -1.92
CA TRP A 274 -21.03 10.86 -1.09
C TRP A 274 -21.54 10.65 0.33
N VAL A 275 -20.85 11.20 1.31
CA VAL A 275 -21.39 11.36 2.66
C VAL A 275 -22.08 12.72 2.74
N MET A 276 -23.37 12.71 3.08
CA MET A 276 -24.18 13.92 3.22
C MET A 276 -24.86 13.98 4.59
N ASP A 277 -25.35 15.16 4.95
CA ASP A 277 -26.33 15.29 6.03
C ASP A 277 -27.67 14.60 5.66
N LYS A 278 -28.48 14.26 6.67
CA LYS A 278 -29.78 13.60 6.47
C LYS A 278 -30.80 14.43 5.67
N LYS A 279 -30.63 15.75 5.59
CA LYS A 279 -31.49 16.66 4.83
C LYS A 279 -31.02 16.83 3.38
N LEU A 280 -29.94 16.16 3.00
CA LEU A 280 -29.32 16.19 1.67
C LEU A 280 -28.95 17.60 1.22
N GLN A 281 -28.56 18.47 2.17
CA GLN A 281 -28.21 19.87 1.87
C GLN A 281 -26.70 20.07 1.72
N HIS A 282 -25.89 19.35 2.51
CA HIS A 282 -24.44 19.51 2.50
C HIS A 282 -23.72 18.19 2.22
N ILE A 283 -22.73 18.25 1.31
CA ILE A 283 -21.76 17.20 1.08
C ILE A 283 -20.63 17.35 2.10
N HIS A 284 -20.42 16.31 2.90
CA HIS A 284 -19.30 16.23 3.84
C HIS A 284 -18.08 15.54 3.23
N GLN A 285 -18.30 14.64 2.28
CA GLN A 285 -17.24 13.90 1.60
C GLN A 285 -17.74 13.42 0.24
N PHE A 286 -16.95 13.63 -0.81
CA PHE A 286 -17.00 12.81 -2.01
C PHE A 286 -15.97 11.67 -1.84
N VAL A 287 -16.42 10.42 -1.90
CA VAL A 287 -15.58 9.26 -1.58
C VAL A 287 -14.84 8.75 -2.82
N THR A 288 -15.59 8.49 -3.89
CA THR A 288 -15.11 7.95 -5.16
C THR A 288 -16.23 8.04 -6.21
N ASP A 289 -15.88 8.05 -7.49
CA ASP A 289 -16.76 7.90 -8.66
C ASP A 289 -16.78 6.47 -9.23
N SER A 290 -15.88 5.62 -8.75
CA SER A 290 -15.54 4.35 -9.42
C SER A 290 -15.78 3.15 -8.50
N ALA A 291 -16.70 3.26 -7.54
CA ALA A 291 -17.08 2.11 -6.72
C ALA A 291 -17.92 1.11 -7.51
N SER A 292 -17.90 -0.13 -7.03
CA SER A 292 -18.71 -1.24 -7.54
C SER A 292 -19.84 -1.56 -6.57
N GLU A 293 -19.61 -1.42 -5.26
CA GLU A 293 -20.62 -1.72 -4.25
C GLU A 293 -20.35 -1.02 -2.90
N PHE A 294 -21.39 -0.95 -2.08
CA PHE A 294 -21.34 -0.61 -0.66
C PHE A 294 -21.98 -1.73 0.15
N SER A 295 -21.27 -2.21 1.17
CA SER A 295 -21.78 -3.25 2.08
C SER A 295 -21.19 -3.10 3.47
N ASN A 296 -22.02 -3.25 4.51
CA ASN A 296 -21.60 -3.30 5.91
C ASN A 296 -20.69 -2.14 6.39
N GLY A 297 -20.82 -0.96 5.80
CA GLY A 297 -20.00 0.20 6.19
C GLY A 297 -18.68 0.28 5.44
N GLN A 298 -18.54 -0.49 4.36
CA GLN A 298 -17.41 -0.46 3.45
C GLN A 298 -17.88 -0.18 2.02
N ILE A 299 -17.07 0.60 1.29
CA ILE A 299 -17.21 0.83 -0.14
C ILE A 299 -16.09 0.06 -0.82
N PHE A 300 -16.43 -0.65 -1.88
CA PHE A 300 -15.48 -1.43 -2.66
C PHE A 300 -15.50 -0.96 -4.11
N ALA A 301 -14.33 -0.76 -4.69
CA ALA A 301 -14.13 -0.53 -6.11
C ALA A 301 -13.31 -1.68 -6.67
N TYR A 302 -13.92 -2.50 -7.52
CA TYR A 302 -13.28 -3.61 -8.22
C TYR A 302 -13.35 -3.35 -9.72
N GLN A 303 -12.24 -2.88 -10.30
CA GLN A 303 -12.20 -2.47 -11.69
C GLN A 303 -11.30 -3.39 -12.49
N LYS A 304 -11.85 -4.00 -13.54
CA LYS A 304 -11.10 -4.86 -14.45
C LYS A 304 -10.28 -4.00 -15.40
N GLY A 305 -9.10 -4.48 -15.77
CA GLY A 305 -8.16 -3.82 -16.67
C GLY A 305 -8.70 -3.74 -18.09
N ARG A 306 -8.35 -4.71 -18.94
CA ARG A 306 -8.69 -4.70 -20.37
C ARG A 306 -9.84 -5.65 -20.74
N GLY A 307 -10.34 -6.45 -19.79
CA GLY A 307 -11.41 -7.40 -20.05
C GLY A 307 -11.84 -8.25 -18.86
N ILE A 308 -12.84 -9.10 -19.07
CA ILE A 308 -13.28 -10.11 -18.10
C ILE A 308 -12.20 -11.19 -17.98
N GLY A 309 -11.80 -11.52 -16.75
CA GLY A 309 -10.72 -12.48 -16.48
C GLY A 309 -9.30 -11.90 -16.63
N ASP A 310 -9.17 -10.62 -16.97
CA ASP A 310 -7.90 -9.89 -17.01
C ASP A 310 -7.47 -9.45 -15.60
N CYS A 311 -6.37 -8.69 -15.52
CA CYS A 311 -5.98 -7.91 -14.35
C CYS A 311 -7.16 -7.16 -13.71
N PHE A 312 -7.16 -7.05 -12.39
CA PHE A 312 -8.06 -6.14 -11.70
C PHE A 312 -7.32 -5.21 -10.75
N SER A 313 -7.93 -4.08 -10.46
CA SER A 313 -7.54 -3.19 -9.37
C SER A 313 -8.63 -3.19 -8.31
N GLN A 314 -8.20 -2.96 -7.08
CA GLN A 314 -9.09 -2.92 -5.92
C GLN A 314 -8.75 -1.74 -5.04
N ILE A 315 -9.76 -0.95 -4.70
CA ILE A 315 -9.67 0.08 -3.67
C ILE A 315 -10.86 -0.09 -2.75
N GLU A 316 -10.59 -0.01 -1.45
CA GLU A 316 -11.62 -0.09 -0.43
C GLU A 316 -11.57 1.09 0.51
N TRP A 317 -12.74 1.43 1.04
CA TRP A 317 -12.88 2.41 2.11
C TRP A 317 -13.78 1.87 3.21
N ALA A 318 -13.48 2.23 4.45
CA ALA A 318 -14.27 1.85 5.62
C ALA A 318 -14.79 3.08 6.38
N TRP A 319 -16.05 3.03 6.79
CA TRP A 319 -16.71 4.08 7.56
C TRP A 319 -16.25 4.09 9.02
N ASN A 320 -15.46 5.08 9.40
CA ASN A 320 -14.90 5.18 10.76
C ASN A 320 -15.84 5.86 11.78
N GLY A 321 -17.07 6.19 11.39
CA GLY A 321 -18.04 6.95 12.19
C GLY A 321 -18.21 8.42 11.80
N GLN A 322 -17.27 8.95 11.03
CA GLN A 322 -17.26 10.35 10.57
C GLN A 322 -17.09 10.48 9.06
N GLN A 323 -16.21 9.67 8.47
CA GLN A 323 -15.90 9.65 7.05
C GLN A 323 -15.49 8.25 6.60
N PHE A 324 -15.54 8.01 5.29
CA PHE A 324 -14.91 6.84 4.68
C PHE A 324 -13.40 7.09 4.55
N VAL A 325 -12.59 6.18 5.08
CA VAL A 325 -11.13 6.23 4.96
C VAL A 325 -10.65 5.02 4.17
N LYS A 326 -9.64 5.21 3.31
CA LYS A 326 -9.06 4.11 2.53
C LYS A 326 -8.60 3.00 3.48
N SER A 327 -9.04 1.77 3.23
CA SER A 327 -8.71 0.60 4.05
C SER A 327 -7.78 -0.36 3.33
N TYR A 328 -7.83 -0.39 2.00
CA TYR A 328 -7.01 -1.30 1.20
C TYR A 328 -6.83 -0.72 -0.20
N GLN A 329 -5.67 -0.96 -0.80
CA GLN A 329 -5.43 -0.67 -2.21
C GLN A 329 -4.46 -1.69 -2.81
N PHE A 330 -4.88 -2.21 -3.95
CA PHE A 330 -4.21 -3.25 -4.70
C PHE A 330 -4.36 -2.98 -6.20
N ASP A 331 -3.31 -3.32 -6.94
CA ASP A 331 -3.31 -3.37 -8.39
C ASP A 331 -2.66 -4.70 -8.77
N ALA A 332 -3.34 -5.48 -9.62
CA ALA A 332 -2.83 -6.76 -10.07
C ALA A 332 -1.62 -6.64 -11.02
N GLY A 333 -1.33 -5.42 -11.48
CA GLY A 333 -0.16 -5.12 -12.27
C GLY A 333 -0.22 -5.76 -13.64
N GLN A 334 0.77 -6.59 -13.95
CA GLN A 334 0.94 -7.12 -15.31
C GLN A 334 0.11 -8.37 -15.59
N CYS A 335 -0.21 -9.16 -14.55
CA CYS A 335 -1.00 -10.41 -14.60
C CYS A 335 -0.71 -11.34 -15.79
N LYS A 336 0.52 -11.36 -16.31
CA LYS A 336 0.93 -12.05 -17.55
C LYS A 336 0.48 -13.53 -17.58
N GLY A 337 -0.72 -13.80 -18.07
CA GLY A 337 -1.34 -15.13 -18.07
C GLY A 337 -1.92 -15.61 -16.74
N PHE A 338 -1.97 -14.77 -15.70
CA PHE A 338 -2.57 -15.06 -14.40
C PHE A 338 -3.91 -14.35 -14.28
N ALA A 339 -5.00 -15.12 -14.32
CA ALA A 339 -6.35 -14.55 -14.20
C ALA A 339 -6.49 -13.79 -12.89
N GLY A 340 -6.88 -12.52 -12.98
CA GLY A 340 -7.00 -11.63 -11.85
C GLY A 340 -5.66 -11.08 -11.36
N SER A 341 -4.76 -11.93 -10.86
CA SER A 341 -3.37 -11.60 -10.46
C SER A 341 -2.57 -12.87 -10.19
N ALA A 342 -1.23 -12.80 -10.28
CA ALA A 342 -0.37 -13.84 -9.72
C ALA A 342 -0.31 -13.77 -8.18
N TRP A 343 -0.20 -12.56 -7.63
CA TRP A 343 0.07 -12.36 -6.22
C TRP A 343 -0.79 -11.25 -5.61
N ASP A 344 -1.06 -11.35 -4.30
CA ASP A 344 -1.61 -10.25 -3.51
C ASP A 344 -0.49 -9.24 -3.21
N MET A 345 -0.54 -8.09 -3.87
CA MET A 345 0.49 -7.06 -3.90
C MET A 345 -0.05 -5.67 -3.55
N PRO A 346 -0.55 -5.47 -2.32
CA PRO A 346 -1.14 -4.20 -1.94
C PRO A 346 -0.06 -3.14 -1.76
N ASN A 347 -0.42 -1.89 -2.10
CA ASN A 347 0.37 -0.70 -1.76
C ASN A 347 -0.25 0.06 -0.56
N PHE A 348 -1.38 -0.39 -0.04
CA PHE A 348 -1.96 0.09 1.20
C PHE A 348 -2.74 -1.01 1.90
N VAL A 349 -2.52 -1.18 3.21
CA VAL A 349 -3.24 -2.15 4.03
C VAL A 349 -3.73 -1.54 5.33
N SER A 350 -4.83 -2.08 5.85
CA SER A 350 -5.32 -1.82 7.19
C SER A 350 -5.99 -3.08 7.75
N GLN A 351 -6.21 -3.09 9.05
CA GLN A 351 -7.02 -4.09 9.72
C GLN A 351 -8.40 -3.48 10.01
N ILE A 352 -9.44 -4.10 9.47
CA ILE A 352 -10.83 -3.74 9.77
C ILE A 352 -11.28 -4.42 11.06
N GLU A 353 -11.87 -3.63 11.96
CA GLU A 353 -12.51 -4.12 13.18
C GLU A 353 -13.95 -3.62 13.20
N TYR A 354 -14.91 -4.52 13.44
CA TYR A 354 -16.29 -4.11 13.63
C TYR A 354 -16.49 -3.74 15.09
N ALA A 355 -16.66 -2.45 15.38
CA ALA A 355 -16.93 -2.02 16.75
C ALA A 355 -18.24 -2.66 17.24
N SER A 356 -18.19 -3.19 18.46
CA SER A 356 -19.38 -3.55 19.24
C SER A 356 -20.28 -2.33 19.33
N ALA A 357 -21.56 -2.50 19.03
CA ALA A 357 -22.51 -1.42 19.15
C ALA A 357 -22.75 -1.13 20.64
N ASP A 358 -22.30 0.03 21.11
CA ASP A 358 -22.87 0.67 22.29
C ASP A 358 -24.18 1.38 21.93
#